data_AF-A0A0F2NTN4-F1
#
_entry.id   AF-A0A0F2NTN4-F1
#
_cell.length_a   1.000
_cell.length_b   1.000
_cell.length_c   1.000
_cell.angle_alpha   90.00
_cell.angle_beta   90.00
_cell.angle_gamma   90.00
#
_symmetry.space_group_name_H-M   'P 1'
#
loop_
_entity.id
_entity.type
_entity.pdbx_description
1 polymer ?
#
loop_
_entity_poly.entity_id
_entity_poly.type
_entity_poly.pdbx_seq_one_letter_code
_entity_poly.pdbx_strand_id
1 'polypeptide(L)'
;MKNNKYLHMKTTKIFGTLFFSILLLGAANSFAQQRIKPTTVKKEVVKEKMVEKQNTNISNVNASKVLSKTNQAITAAFSTVNEKKVYSGDLSKAVHHQKIAKKLMSENKNFRAIHHSRMARTLAFRSLRLNKNYNHEKWDYTMEEQALFGNGIPDGELIDELNNTYPNNQFLDETITEKDLKDIEVKELDPADSNNN
;
A
#
# COMPACT_ATOMS: atom_id res chain seq x y z
N MET A 1 43.71 21.01 -56.33
CA MET A 1 44.87 20.47 -55.58
C MET A 1 44.32 19.82 -54.31
N LYS A 2 44.12 18.50 -54.34
CA LYS A 2 44.94 17.46 -53.68
C LYS A 2 44.94 17.50 -52.14
N ASN A 3 44.15 16.56 -51.61
CA ASN A 3 44.51 15.52 -50.64
C ASN A 3 44.48 15.75 -49.11
N ASN A 4 43.81 14.77 -48.49
CA ASN A 4 44.09 14.04 -47.24
C ASN A 4 43.20 14.38 -46.04
N LYS A 5 42.70 13.43 -45.25
CA LYS A 5 42.68 11.95 -45.29
C LYS A 5 41.67 11.51 -44.22
N TYR A 6 40.93 10.47 -44.53
CA TYR A 6 40.03 9.72 -43.65
C TYR A 6 40.72 9.30 -42.35
N LEU A 7 40.10 9.59 -41.21
CA LEU A 7 40.38 8.86 -39.96
C LEU A 7 39.30 7.80 -39.75
N HIS A 8 39.71 6.58 -40.05
CA HIS A 8 39.01 5.33 -39.84
C HIS A 8 39.25 4.92 -38.37
N MET A 9 38.26 5.07 -37.49
CA MET A 9 38.38 4.56 -36.12
C MET A 9 37.80 3.14 -36.07
N LYS A 10 38.69 2.19 -35.78
CA LYS A 10 38.47 0.75 -35.81
C LYS A 10 37.56 0.31 -34.67
N THR A 11 36.61 -0.54 -35.04
CA THR A 11 35.81 -1.39 -34.18
C THR A 11 36.71 -2.31 -33.33
N THR A 12 36.48 -2.34 -32.02
CA THR A 12 37.02 -3.42 -31.17
C THR A 12 35.88 -3.97 -30.33
N LYS A 13 35.26 -5.04 -30.83
CA LYS A 13 34.33 -5.89 -30.06
C LYS A 13 35.19 -6.78 -29.16
N ILE A 14 35.16 -6.54 -27.85
CA ILE A 14 35.77 -7.45 -26.88
C ILE A 14 34.70 -8.50 -26.52
N PHE A 15 34.79 -9.65 -27.18
CA PHE A 15 34.11 -10.88 -26.75
C PHE A 15 34.88 -11.43 -25.55
N GLY A 16 34.34 -11.22 -24.35
CA GLY A 16 34.84 -11.82 -23.11
C GLY A 16 33.91 -12.95 -22.65
N THR A 17 34.04 -14.13 -23.26
CA THR A 17 33.47 -15.37 -22.73
C THR A 17 34.37 -15.88 -21.61
N LEU A 18 33.92 -15.75 -20.36
CA LEU A 18 34.56 -16.40 -19.21
C LEU A 18 33.69 -17.59 -18.78
N PHE A 19 34.05 -18.77 -19.29
CA PHE A 19 33.57 -20.05 -18.78
C PHE A 19 34.24 -20.33 -17.43
N PHE A 20 33.51 -20.13 -16.33
CA PHE A 20 33.90 -20.69 -15.03
C PHE A 20 33.20 -22.02 -14.82
N SER A 21 33.85 -23.09 -15.26
CA SER A 21 33.52 -24.47 -14.94
C SER A 21 33.99 -24.76 -13.52
N ILE A 22 33.09 -24.73 -12.53
CA ILE A 22 33.38 -25.30 -11.21
C ILE A 22 32.59 -26.60 -11.09
N LEU A 23 33.29 -27.68 -11.41
CA LEU A 23 32.98 -29.04 -10.99
C LEU A 23 33.25 -29.12 -9.48
N LEU A 24 32.21 -29.15 -8.65
CA LEU A 24 32.32 -29.75 -7.31
C LEU A 24 31.42 -30.99 -7.26
N LEU A 25 32.09 -32.13 -7.30
CA LEU A 25 31.58 -33.45 -7.07
C LEU A 25 31.60 -33.73 -5.55
N GLY A 26 30.46 -34.11 -4.99
CA GLY A 26 30.38 -35.10 -3.91
C GLY A 26 30.66 -34.65 -2.46
N ALA A 27 29.58 -34.36 -1.73
CA ALA A 27 29.39 -34.89 -0.38
C ALA A 27 27.89 -35.07 -0.15
N ALA A 28 27.38 -36.27 -0.42
CA ALA A 28 26.04 -36.68 -0.06
C ALA A 28 25.99 -36.92 1.46
N ASN A 29 25.43 -35.96 2.21
CA ASN A 29 24.93 -36.23 3.54
C ASN A 29 23.44 -36.50 3.43
N SER A 30 23.08 -37.78 3.44
CA SER A 30 21.72 -38.27 3.68
C SER A 30 21.27 -37.83 5.08
N PHE A 31 20.62 -36.68 5.18
CA PHE A 31 19.79 -36.38 6.35
C PHE A 31 18.43 -37.03 6.17
N ALA A 32 18.25 -38.11 6.93
CA ALA A 32 17.02 -38.85 7.05
C ALA A 32 15.84 -37.90 7.35
N GLN A 33 14.84 -38.03 6.50
CA GLN A 33 13.55 -37.39 6.56
C GLN A 33 12.76 -37.92 7.77
N GLN A 34 12.90 -37.29 8.93
CA GLN A 34 11.90 -37.41 9.99
C GLN A 34 10.64 -36.67 9.54
N ARG A 35 9.68 -37.43 9.01
CA ARG A 35 8.30 -36.96 8.76
C ARG A 35 7.65 -36.62 10.10
N ILE A 36 7.81 -35.38 10.54
CA ILE A 36 6.88 -34.79 11.49
C ILE A 36 5.62 -34.46 10.67
N LYS A 37 4.51 -35.11 11.01
CA LYS A 37 3.19 -34.81 10.43
C LYS A 37 2.93 -33.30 10.59
N PRO A 38 2.53 -32.57 9.54
CA PRO A 38 2.13 -31.19 9.71
C PRO A 38 0.77 -31.20 10.42
N THR A 39 0.79 -31.02 11.75
CA THR A 39 -0.42 -30.64 12.47
C THR A 39 -0.79 -29.25 11.95
N THR A 40 -1.88 -29.17 11.19
CA THR A 40 -2.53 -27.95 10.72
C THR A 40 -3.06 -27.17 11.92
N VAL A 41 -2.17 -26.51 12.65
CA VAL A 41 -2.54 -25.54 13.68
C VAL A 41 -2.45 -24.16 13.06
N LYS A 42 -3.65 -23.64 12.72
CA LYS A 42 -4.02 -22.25 12.44
C LYS A 42 -2.92 -21.21 12.74
N LYS A 43 -2.05 -20.95 11.75
CA LYS A 43 -1.06 -19.85 11.81
C LYS A 43 -1.69 -18.45 11.74
N GLU A 44 -2.92 -18.36 11.28
CA GLU A 44 -3.66 -17.12 11.10
C GLU A 44 -4.10 -16.51 12.44
N VAL A 45 -4.58 -17.34 13.38
CA VAL A 45 -5.19 -16.89 14.64
C VAL A 45 -4.17 -16.44 15.69
N VAL A 46 -2.90 -16.89 15.59
CA VAL A 46 -1.87 -16.57 16.58
C VAL A 46 -1.17 -15.23 16.28
N LYS A 47 -1.04 -14.85 15.00
CA LYS A 47 -0.49 -13.54 14.64
C LYS A 47 -1.44 -12.41 15.00
N GLU A 48 -2.74 -12.60 14.78
CA GLU A 48 -3.76 -11.60 15.12
C GLU A 48 -3.76 -11.29 16.63
N LYS A 49 -3.65 -12.32 17.49
CA LYS A 49 -3.55 -12.16 18.94
C LYS A 49 -2.24 -11.56 19.47
N MET A 50 -1.14 -11.66 18.72
CA MET A 50 0.14 -11.08 19.15
C MET A 50 0.30 -9.60 18.75
N VAL A 51 -0.39 -9.16 17.68
CA VAL A 51 -0.39 -7.74 17.26
C VAL A 51 -1.35 -6.90 18.12
N GLU A 52 -2.44 -7.49 18.61
CA GLU A 52 -3.42 -6.81 19.48
C GLU A 52 -2.85 -6.45 20.87
N LYS A 53 -1.80 -7.16 21.34
CA LYS A 53 -1.23 -7.01 22.68
C LYS A 53 -0.22 -5.86 22.84
N GLN A 54 0.03 -5.06 21.81
CA GLN A 54 0.90 -3.87 21.89
C GLN A 54 0.13 -2.57 22.22
N ASN A 55 -1.17 -2.67 22.51
CA ASN A 55 -1.99 -1.56 22.97
C ASN A 55 -1.72 -1.25 24.45
N THR A 56 -1.24 -0.04 24.75
CA THR A 56 -1.63 0.74 25.96
C THR A 56 -1.07 2.17 25.97
N ASN A 57 -0.10 2.54 25.12
CA ASN A 57 0.53 3.87 25.19
C ASN A 57 0.34 4.80 23.97
N ILE A 58 -0.50 4.44 22.97
CA ILE A 58 -0.83 5.33 21.83
C ILE A 58 -2.36 5.37 21.63
N SER A 59 -3.11 5.60 22.70
CA SER A 59 -4.56 5.33 22.78
C SER A 59 -5.50 6.46 22.35
N ASN A 60 -5.04 7.49 21.62
CA ASN A 60 -5.90 8.66 21.30
C ASN A 60 -6.17 8.87 19.79
N VAL A 61 -5.69 8.00 18.91
CA VAL A 61 -5.96 8.13 17.46
C VAL A 61 -7.36 7.60 17.15
N ASN A 62 -8.31 8.53 16.91
CA ASN A 62 -9.67 8.19 16.53
C ASN A 62 -9.72 7.76 15.05
N ALA A 63 -10.00 6.48 14.80
CA ALA A 63 -10.08 5.91 13.46
C ALA A 63 -11.09 6.64 12.55
N SER A 64 -12.25 7.04 13.07
CA SER A 64 -13.26 7.75 12.28
C SER A 64 -12.74 9.10 11.76
N LYS A 65 -11.96 9.81 12.57
CA LYS A 65 -11.32 11.08 12.20
C LYS A 65 -10.24 10.88 11.13
N VAL A 66 -9.41 9.84 11.28
CA VAL A 66 -8.40 9.46 10.27
C VAL A 66 -9.10 9.15 8.94
N LEU A 67 -10.14 8.31 8.96
CA LEU A 67 -10.86 7.91 7.76
C LEU A 67 -11.58 9.11 7.10
N SER A 68 -12.23 9.96 7.90
CA SER A 68 -12.88 11.19 7.42
C SER A 68 -11.90 12.14 6.73
N LYS A 69 -10.74 12.40 7.34
CA LYS A 69 -9.67 13.23 6.73
C LYS A 69 -9.13 12.62 5.44
N THR A 70 -8.99 11.29 5.39
CA THR A 70 -8.61 10.57 4.16
C THR A 70 -9.65 10.72 3.06
N ASN A 71 -10.95 10.67 3.39
CA ASN A 71 -12.02 10.88 2.41
C ASN A 71 -11.92 12.25 1.73
N GLN A 72 -11.57 13.30 2.48
CA GLN A 72 -11.37 14.64 1.91
C GLN A 72 -10.24 14.66 0.87
N ALA A 73 -9.11 13.99 1.16
CA ALA A 73 -8.00 13.87 0.21
C ALA A 73 -8.40 13.07 -1.04
N ILE A 74 -9.18 11.99 -0.89
CA ILE A 74 -9.70 11.20 -2.01
C ILE A 74 -10.66 12.03 -2.87
N THR A 75 -11.56 12.80 -2.26
CA THR A 75 -12.47 13.70 -2.99
C THR A 75 -11.72 14.75 -3.79
N ALA A 76 -10.67 15.36 -3.21
CA ALA A 76 -9.82 16.29 -3.93
C ALA A 76 -9.08 15.64 -5.11
N ALA A 77 -8.55 14.42 -4.90
CA ALA A 77 -7.92 13.63 -5.95
C ALA A 77 -8.92 13.29 -7.07
N PHE A 78 -10.15 12.90 -6.73
CA PHE A 78 -11.22 12.63 -7.68
C PHE A 78 -11.54 13.84 -8.56
N SER A 79 -11.78 15.01 -7.96
CA SER A 79 -12.03 16.25 -8.72
C SER A 79 -10.86 16.57 -9.65
N THR A 80 -9.63 16.44 -9.16
CA THR A 80 -8.43 16.75 -9.93
C THR A 80 -8.22 15.79 -11.10
N VAL A 81 -8.32 14.48 -10.88
CA VAL A 81 -8.20 13.46 -11.94
C VAL A 81 -9.29 13.64 -12.99
N ASN A 82 -10.52 13.97 -12.58
CA ASN A 82 -11.60 14.21 -13.53
C ASN A 82 -11.41 15.49 -14.35
N GLU A 83 -10.78 16.52 -13.79
CA GLU A 83 -10.48 17.75 -14.51
C GLU A 83 -9.29 17.56 -15.48
N LYS A 84 -8.20 16.97 -14.99
CA LYS A 84 -6.91 16.92 -15.69
C LYS A 84 -6.67 15.65 -16.51
N LYS A 85 -7.46 14.60 -16.26
CA LYS A 85 -7.44 13.33 -17.01
C LYS A 85 -6.09 12.60 -16.98
N VAL A 86 -5.27 12.79 -15.95
CA VAL A 86 -4.04 11.99 -15.75
C VAL A 86 -4.39 10.77 -14.91
N TYR A 87 -4.47 9.62 -15.56
CA TYR A 87 -4.86 8.35 -14.97
C TYR A 87 -3.64 7.49 -14.64
N SER A 88 -3.56 7.03 -13.39
CA SER A 88 -2.45 6.24 -12.85
C SER A 88 -2.91 4.95 -12.14
N GLY A 89 -4.22 4.84 -11.89
CA GLY A 89 -4.83 3.83 -11.03
C GLY A 89 -4.70 4.14 -9.54
N ASP A 90 -3.98 5.20 -9.15
CA ASP A 90 -3.77 5.55 -7.74
C ASP A 90 -5.07 6.05 -7.09
N LEU A 91 -5.96 6.75 -7.81
CA LEU A 91 -7.26 7.17 -7.26
C LEU A 91 -8.16 5.95 -7.04
N SER A 92 -8.22 5.04 -8.01
CA SER A 92 -9.03 3.83 -7.89
C SER A 92 -8.57 2.96 -6.72
N LYS A 93 -7.26 2.73 -6.58
CA LYS A 93 -6.69 2.02 -5.43
C LYS A 93 -6.97 2.73 -4.12
N ALA A 94 -6.87 4.07 -4.09
CA ALA A 94 -7.18 4.84 -2.89
C ALA A 94 -8.62 4.61 -2.41
N VAL A 95 -9.59 4.68 -3.32
CA VAL A 95 -11.01 4.39 -3.02
C VAL A 95 -11.18 2.96 -2.47
N HIS A 96 -10.54 1.97 -3.09
CA HIS A 96 -10.70 0.56 -2.67
C HIS A 96 -10.03 0.27 -1.33
N HIS A 97 -8.84 0.82 -1.04
CA HIS A 97 -8.25 0.73 0.29
C HIS A 97 -9.16 1.38 1.34
N GLN A 98 -9.80 2.51 1.02
CA GLN A 98 -10.69 3.19 1.94
C GLN A 98 -12.01 2.41 2.17
N LYS A 99 -12.53 1.70 1.15
CA LYS A 99 -13.64 0.74 1.31
C LYS A 99 -13.27 -0.38 2.29
N ILE A 100 -12.06 -0.94 2.18
CA ILE A 100 -11.54 -1.93 3.15
C ILE A 100 -11.43 -1.30 4.55
N ALA A 101 -10.87 -0.10 4.66
CA ALA A 101 -10.73 0.59 5.95
C ALA A 101 -12.09 0.80 6.64
N LYS A 102 -13.10 1.27 5.91
CA LYS A 102 -14.45 1.47 6.44
C LYS A 102 -15.07 0.16 6.92
N LYS A 103 -14.91 -0.94 6.16
CA LYS A 103 -15.34 -2.28 6.58
C LYS A 103 -14.64 -2.72 7.86
N LEU A 104 -13.32 -2.63 7.92
CA LEU A 104 -12.52 -3.00 9.10
C LEU A 104 -12.93 -2.18 10.34
N MET A 105 -13.21 -0.89 10.18
CA MET A 105 -13.68 -0.04 11.27
C MET A 105 -15.05 -0.51 11.78
N SER A 106 -15.98 -0.90 10.89
CA SER A 106 -17.28 -1.47 11.29
C SER A 106 -17.15 -2.84 11.99
N GLU A 107 -16.03 -3.53 11.80
CA GLU A 107 -15.67 -4.78 12.48
C GLU A 107 -14.86 -4.55 13.78
N ASN A 108 -14.74 -3.29 14.24
CA ASN A 108 -13.89 -2.87 15.37
C ASN A 108 -12.39 -3.14 15.21
N LYS A 109 -11.92 -3.43 13.98
CA LYS A 109 -10.50 -3.65 13.65
C LYS A 109 -9.78 -2.33 13.35
N ASN A 110 -9.85 -1.38 14.28
CA ASN A 110 -9.45 0.01 14.08
C ASN A 110 -7.98 0.20 13.69
N PHE A 111 -7.06 -0.58 14.27
CA PHE A 111 -5.64 -0.50 13.92
C PHE A 111 -5.41 -0.79 12.43
N ARG A 112 -5.96 -1.91 11.93
CA ARG A 112 -5.84 -2.30 10.52
C ARG A 112 -6.60 -1.34 9.61
N ALA A 113 -7.77 -0.85 10.05
CA ALA A 113 -8.53 0.18 9.33
C ALA A 113 -7.71 1.45 9.10
N ILE A 114 -7.03 1.95 10.14
CA ILE A 114 -6.17 3.13 10.05
C ILE A 114 -5.03 2.91 9.05
N HIS A 115 -4.40 1.74 9.03
CA HIS A 115 -3.32 1.44 8.08
C HIS A 115 -3.81 1.37 6.62
N HIS A 116 -4.98 0.78 6.36
CA HIS A 116 -5.61 0.86 5.03
C HIS A 116 -5.94 2.30 4.64
N SER A 117 -6.44 3.11 5.59
CA SER A 117 -6.73 4.52 5.33
C SER A 117 -5.47 5.35 5.06
N ARG A 118 -4.36 5.08 5.75
CA ARG A 118 -3.04 5.67 5.43
C ARG A 118 -2.60 5.32 4.00
N MET A 119 -2.73 4.06 3.60
CA MET A 119 -2.39 3.65 2.24
C MET A 119 -3.27 4.40 1.21
N ALA A 120 -4.57 4.49 1.47
CA ALA A 120 -5.50 5.25 0.64
C ALA A 120 -5.10 6.72 0.52
N ARG A 121 -4.78 7.40 1.63
CA ARG A 121 -4.37 8.81 1.64
C ARG A 121 -3.05 9.02 0.87
N THR A 122 -2.11 8.09 1.03
CA THR A 122 -0.82 8.11 0.32
C THR A 122 -1.02 8.04 -1.20
N LEU A 123 -1.91 7.16 -1.67
CA LEU A 123 -2.25 7.03 -3.08
C LEU A 123 -3.00 8.27 -3.62
N ALA A 124 -3.93 8.83 -2.83
CA ALA A 124 -4.60 10.07 -3.18
C ALA A 124 -3.60 11.24 -3.36
N PHE A 125 -2.62 11.39 -2.46
CA PHE A 125 -1.57 12.39 -2.59
C PHE A 125 -0.67 12.17 -3.81
N ARG A 126 -0.37 10.91 -4.14
CA ARG A 126 0.36 10.59 -5.38
C ARG A 126 -0.43 11.04 -6.61
N SER A 127 -1.72 10.74 -6.66
CA SER A 127 -2.61 11.17 -7.75
C SER A 127 -2.66 12.71 -7.89
N LEU A 128 -2.82 13.43 -6.78
CA LEU A 128 -2.78 14.90 -6.74
C LEU A 128 -1.45 15.46 -7.27
N ARG A 129 -0.32 14.90 -6.83
CA ARG A 129 1.02 15.31 -7.27
C ARG A 129 1.23 15.07 -8.76
N LEU A 130 0.81 13.91 -9.29
CA LEU A 130 0.90 13.61 -10.73
C LEU A 130 0.09 14.59 -11.57
N ASN A 131 -1.02 15.08 -11.04
CA ASN A 131 -1.87 16.08 -11.68
C ASN A 131 -1.47 17.54 -11.37
N LYS A 132 -0.29 17.77 -10.77
CA LYS A 132 0.25 19.10 -10.41
C LYS A 132 -0.66 19.93 -9.50
N ASN A 133 -1.49 19.29 -8.69
CA ASN A 133 -2.35 19.94 -7.70
C ASN A 133 -1.85 19.61 -6.28
N TYR A 134 -0.73 20.23 -5.88
CA TYR A 134 -0.05 19.88 -4.64
C TYR A 134 -0.29 20.97 -3.58
N ASN A 135 -1.50 20.97 -3.01
CA ASN A 135 -1.79 21.65 -1.75
C ASN A 135 -2.42 20.64 -0.79
N HIS A 136 -1.57 19.94 -0.03
CA HIS A 136 -1.97 18.82 0.82
C HIS A 136 -1.85 19.12 2.32
N GLU A 137 -1.35 20.31 2.70
CA GLU A 137 -1.04 20.66 4.10
C GLU A 137 -2.26 20.44 5.02
N LYS A 138 -3.46 20.67 4.49
CA LYS A 138 -4.73 20.47 5.21
C LYS A 138 -5.01 19.01 5.56
N TRP A 139 -4.43 18.06 4.84
CA TRP A 139 -4.66 16.63 4.99
C TRP A 139 -3.44 15.84 5.48
N ASP A 140 -2.34 16.54 5.79
CA ASP A 140 -1.12 15.92 6.31
C ASP A 140 -1.36 15.17 7.60
N TYR A 141 -0.57 14.12 7.82
CA TYR A 141 -0.69 13.32 9.03
C TYR A 141 -0.35 14.16 10.27
N THR A 142 -1.14 14.00 11.33
CA THR A 142 -0.76 14.56 12.64
C THR A 142 0.43 13.78 13.21
N MET A 143 1.12 14.35 14.21
CA MET A 143 2.22 13.65 14.87
C MET A 143 1.77 12.32 15.50
N GLU A 144 0.55 12.28 16.02
CA GLU A 144 -0.05 11.08 16.62
C GLU A 144 -0.37 10.01 15.56
N GLU A 145 -0.95 10.41 14.42
CA GLU A 145 -1.15 9.51 13.26
C GLU A 145 0.21 8.95 12.81
N GLN A 146 1.23 9.80 12.71
CA GLN A 146 2.54 9.42 12.22
C GLN A 146 3.30 8.49 13.18
N ALA A 147 3.16 8.70 14.49
CA ALA A 147 3.70 7.80 15.52
C ALA A 147 3.09 6.39 15.43
N LEU A 148 1.79 6.28 15.14
CA LEU A 148 1.13 4.99 14.95
C LEU A 148 1.71 4.22 13.75
N PHE A 149 2.11 4.93 12.70
CA PHE A 149 2.66 4.30 11.49
C PHE A 149 4.07 3.74 11.66
N GLY A 150 4.84 4.27 12.63
CA GLY A 150 6.18 3.77 12.95
C GLY A 150 6.21 2.32 13.47
N ASN A 151 5.09 1.84 14.04
CA ASN A 151 4.90 0.47 14.51
C ASN A 151 4.01 -0.37 13.55
N GLY A 152 3.92 0.06 12.28
CA GLY A 152 2.80 -0.26 11.41
C GLY A 152 2.87 -1.56 10.60
N ILE A 153 1.77 -1.82 9.88
CA ILE A 153 1.65 -2.89 8.87
C ILE A 153 2.43 -2.49 7.60
N PRO A 154 3.31 -3.35 7.06
CA PRO A 154 4.04 -3.07 5.83
C PRO A 154 3.13 -2.79 4.63
N ASP A 155 3.53 -1.86 3.77
CA ASP A 155 2.78 -1.48 2.57
C ASP A 155 2.46 -2.68 1.66
N GLY A 156 3.41 -3.61 1.53
CA GLY A 156 3.23 -4.83 0.73
C GLY A 156 2.07 -5.71 1.22
N GLU A 157 1.92 -5.85 2.54
CA GLU A 157 0.81 -6.64 3.11
C GLU A 157 -0.55 -6.00 2.80
N LEU A 158 -0.63 -4.67 2.86
CA LEU A 158 -1.87 -3.94 2.55
C LEU A 158 -2.21 -4.04 1.05
N ILE A 159 -1.20 -4.04 0.17
CA ILE A 159 -1.36 -4.21 -1.27
C ILE A 159 -1.83 -5.63 -1.59
N ASP A 160 -1.24 -6.65 -0.95
CA ASP A 160 -1.67 -8.04 -1.11
C ASP A 160 -3.13 -8.20 -0.65
N GLU A 161 -3.52 -7.59 0.48
CA GLU A 161 -4.91 -7.59 0.97
C GLU A 161 -5.87 -6.89 -0.01
N LEU A 162 -5.47 -5.76 -0.60
CA LEU A 162 -6.25 -5.09 -1.64
C LEU A 162 -6.50 -6.04 -2.83
N ASN A 163 -5.43 -6.66 -3.36
CA ASN A 163 -5.52 -7.54 -4.52
C ASN A 163 -6.34 -8.79 -4.22
N ASN A 164 -6.20 -9.36 -3.02
CA ASN A 164 -6.99 -10.52 -2.61
C ASN A 164 -8.48 -10.18 -2.41
N THR A 165 -8.78 -8.96 -1.95
CA THR A 165 -10.17 -8.48 -1.79
C THR A 165 -10.82 -8.20 -3.16
N TYR A 166 -10.03 -7.74 -4.13
CA TYR A 166 -10.49 -7.33 -5.46
C TYR A 166 -9.67 -7.97 -6.60
N PRO A 167 -9.65 -9.31 -6.73
CA PRO A 167 -8.70 -10.03 -7.60
C PRO A 167 -8.86 -9.77 -9.09
N ASN A 168 -10.06 -9.38 -9.53
CA ASN A 168 -10.37 -9.12 -10.93
C ASN A 168 -10.49 -7.61 -11.24
N ASN A 169 -10.17 -6.75 -10.26
CA ASN A 169 -10.28 -5.31 -10.44
C ASN A 169 -9.02 -4.76 -11.11
N GLN A 170 -9.20 -4.01 -12.18
CA GLN A 170 -8.10 -3.39 -12.93
C GLN A 170 -7.63 -2.05 -12.32
N PHE A 171 -8.35 -1.54 -11.32
CA PHE A 171 -8.12 -0.28 -10.65
C PHE A 171 -8.00 0.91 -11.61
N LEU A 172 -8.99 1.03 -12.50
CA LEU A 172 -9.08 2.13 -13.46
C LEU A 172 -9.66 3.38 -12.78
N ASP A 173 -8.96 4.51 -12.89
CA ASP A 173 -9.34 5.77 -12.25
C ASP A 173 -10.62 6.36 -12.86
N GLU A 174 -10.79 6.21 -14.18
CA GLU A 174 -11.95 6.65 -14.95
C GLU A 174 -13.25 5.92 -14.60
N THR A 175 -13.17 4.80 -13.87
CA THR A 175 -14.34 4.04 -13.41
C THR A 175 -14.89 4.52 -12.07
N ILE A 176 -14.14 5.37 -11.35
CA ILE A 176 -14.57 5.91 -10.07
C ILE A 176 -15.66 6.95 -10.30
N THR A 177 -16.73 6.86 -9.51
CA THR A 177 -17.89 7.74 -9.59
C THR A 177 -18.15 8.49 -8.28
N GLU A 178 -19.05 9.47 -8.30
CA GLU A 178 -19.53 10.12 -7.07
C GLU A 178 -20.18 9.14 -6.09
N LYS A 179 -20.79 8.06 -6.60
CA LYS A 179 -21.36 7.01 -5.75
C LYS A 179 -20.26 6.34 -4.93
N ASP A 180 -19.11 6.05 -5.54
CA ASP A 180 -17.98 5.46 -4.84
C ASP A 180 -17.46 6.36 -3.71
N LEU A 181 -17.50 7.69 -3.90
CA LEU A 181 -17.14 8.65 -2.86
C LEU A 181 -18.12 8.64 -1.68
N LYS A 182 -19.42 8.54 -1.96
CA LYS A 182 -20.46 8.40 -0.92
C LYS A 182 -20.31 7.09 -0.16
N ASP A 183 -19.95 6.02 -0.86
CA ASP A 183 -19.79 4.69 -0.25
C ASP A 183 -18.61 4.63 0.74
N ILE A 184 -17.58 5.46 0.58
CA ILE A 184 -16.44 5.55 1.52
C ILE A 184 -16.64 6.58 2.63
N GLU A 185 -17.71 7.38 2.58
CA GLU A 185 -17.97 8.41 3.58
C GLU A 185 -18.10 7.79 4.99
N VAL A 186 -17.46 8.44 5.96
CA VAL A 186 -17.47 8.06 7.37
C VAL A 186 -17.92 9.28 8.15
N LYS A 187 -19.04 9.15 8.89
CA LYS A 187 -19.45 10.15 9.86
C LYS A 187 -18.46 10.12 11.01
N GLU A 188 -17.89 11.27 11.36
CA GLU A 188 -17.10 11.40 12.57
C GLU A 188 -18.02 11.07 13.76
N LEU A 189 -17.65 10.06 14.54
CA LEU A 189 -18.39 9.71 15.75
C LEU A 189 -17.93 10.65 16.85
N ASP A 190 -18.89 11.28 17.54
CA ASP A 190 -18.56 12.11 18.69
C ASP A 190 -17.83 11.25 19.73
N PRO A 191 -16.78 11.76 20.40
CA PRO A 191 -16.01 10.98 21.36
C PRO A 191 -16.88 10.44 22.52
N ALA A 192 -18.02 11.07 22.80
CA ALA A 192 -19.01 10.61 23.77
C ALA A 192 -19.71 9.29 23.40
N ASP A 193 -19.82 8.97 22.11
CA ASP A 193 -20.50 7.75 21.63
C ASP A 193 -19.59 6.51 21.66
N SER A 194 -18.28 6.70 21.86
CA SER A 194 -17.29 5.61 21.84
C SER A 194 -17.19 4.80 23.14
N ASN A 195 -17.85 5.25 24.22
CA ASN A 195 -17.79 4.63 25.55
C ASN A 195 -19.01 3.74 25.89
N ASN A 196 -19.91 3.47 24.93
CA ASN A 196 -21.18 2.77 25.17
C ASN A 196 -21.31 1.38 24.52
N ASN A 197 -20.21 0.69 24.20
CA ASN A 197 -20.23 -0.70 23.71
C ASN A 197 -19.25 -1.61 24.44
#